data_AF-A0A936C362-F1
#
_entry.id   AF-A0A936C362-F1
#
_cell.length_a   1.000
_cell.length_b   1.000
_cell.length_c   1.000
_cell.angle_alpha   90.00
_cell.angle_beta   90.00
_cell.angle_gamma   90.00
#
_symmetry.space_group_name_H-M   'P 1'
#
loop_
_entity.id
_entity.type
_entity.pdbx_description
1 polymer ?
#
loop_
_entity_poly.entity_id
_entity_poly.type
_entity_poly.pdbx_seq_one_letter_code
_entity_poly.pdbx_strand_id
1 'polypeptide(L)'
;MVIREIFGASALVGLPLVFVSSSAVGAEPCGEGQYRDLASERCEALEVSPSFRGFTTGVGVLVACYEPSLRSALANAESERTEAGEVAPKSLHLPSDCVFELDRPLAIPSHVRVHGHGAKLRFHLEAQASCDAHTSGNRTSSVVAVMLRRTENVILEDLSIEIADASSCQTVDALRIQGAKNVLVDGVSAYGARGSWAAGIKVWKSRDVVVRNSFAHRNTRGLLVAGGADRVSAYSNFLVDNELYGIVVSGAGSEVAGNHIVGSPRSVFVRRGKAPVRLHHNALTVLGGNAKRAIWIAKDKGQRGRRAAVVVHGNRILDARGERVAVDGQEVAQVARN
;
A
#
# COMPACT_ATOMS: atom_id res chain seq x y z
N MET A 1 -21.66 -45.57 -49.53
CA MET A 1 -22.34 -45.01 -48.34
C MET A 1 -21.51 -43.84 -47.85
N VAL A 2 -22.05 -42.65 -48.03
CA VAL A 2 -21.44 -41.35 -47.70
C VAL A 2 -21.80 -41.02 -46.26
N ILE A 3 -20.83 -40.72 -45.40
CA ILE A 3 -21.09 -40.04 -44.14
C ILE A 3 -20.20 -38.79 -44.08
N ARG A 4 -20.92 -37.68 -43.93
CA ARG A 4 -20.48 -36.28 -43.91
C ARG A 4 -19.70 -35.93 -42.65
N GLU A 5 -18.86 -34.92 -42.80
CA GLU A 5 -18.30 -34.07 -41.76
C GLU A 5 -19.36 -33.57 -40.76
N ILE A 6 -18.98 -33.53 -39.47
CA ILE A 6 -19.45 -32.50 -38.53
C ILE A 6 -18.20 -31.91 -37.88
N PHE A 7 -17.86 -30.69 -38.29
CA PHE A 7 -16.97 -29.79 -37.56
C PHE A 7 -17.63 -29.42 -36.23
N GLY A 8 -16.95 -29.77 -35.12
CA GLY A 8 -17.23 -29.23 -33.79
C GLY A 8 -16.02 -28.44 -33.31
N ALA A 9 -15.94 -27.16 -33.71
CA ALA A 9 -14.96 -26.23 -33.17
C ALA A 9 -15.23 -26.01 -31.68
N SER A 10 -14.52 -26.74 -30.83
CA SER A 10 -14.47 -26.45 -29.40
C SER A 10 -13.66 -25.18 -29.20
N ALA A 11 -14.35 -24.08 -28.89
CA ALA A 11 -13.73 -22.85 -28.43
C ALA A 11 -12.94 -23.16 -27.13
N LEU A 12 -11.61 -23.16 -27.24
CA LEU A 12 -10.70 -23.09 -26.11
C LEU A 12 -11.04 -21.80 -25.33
N VAL A 13 -11.85 -21.94 -24.29
CA VAL A 13 -12.05 -20.89 -23.29
C VAL A 13 -10.70 -20.66 -22.63
N GLY A 14 -10.05 -19.56 -23.04
CA GLY A 14 -8.71 -19.20 -22.61
C GLY A 14 -8.56 -19.26 -21.09
N LEU A 15 -7.85 -20.28 -20.62
CA LEU A 15 -7.41 -20.36 -19.23
C LEU A 15 -6.60 -19.10 -18.91
N PRO A 16 -6.84 -18.44 -17.77
CA PRO A 16 -6.05 -17.28 -17.38
C PRO A 16 -4.59 -17.71 -17.20
N LEU A 17 -3.72 -17.24 -18.10
CA LEU A 17 -2.27 -17.43 -18.01
C LEU A 17 -1.75 -16.72 -16.75
N VAL A 18 -1.55 -17.49 -15.68
CA VAL A 18 -0.64 -17.13 -14.61
C VAL A 18 0.72 -17.66 -15.05
N PHE A 19 1.56 -16.78 -15.56
CA PHE A 19 2.95 -17.12 -15.83
C PHE A 19 3.69 -17.14 -14.50
N VAL A 20 3.82 -18.33 -13.92
CA VAL A 20 4.85 -18.60 -12.92
C VAL A 20 6.11 -18.96 -13.70
N SER A 21 6.82 -17.95 -14.18
CA SER A 21 8.13 -18.16 -14.83
C SER A 21 9.20 -18.33 -13.75
N SER A 22 9.89 -19.47 -13.77
CA SER A 22 11.14 -19.67 -13.02
C SER A 22 12.37 -19.17 -13.79
N SER A 23 12.19 -18.63 -15.01
CA SER A 23 13.28 -18.39 -15.97
C SER A 23 13.52 -16.93 -16.32
N ALA A 24 13.19 -15.98 -15.42
CA ALA A 24 13.86 -14.67 -15.44
C ALA A 24 15.26 -14.79 -14.80
N VAL A 25 16.04 -15.77 -15.26
CA VAL A 25 17.45 -15.94 -14.90
C VAL A 25 18.21 -14.97 -15.80
N GLY A 26 18.49 -13.77 -15.28
CA GLY A 26 19.34 -12.78 -15.96
C GLY A 26 18.85 -11.35 -15.91
N ALA A 27 17.61 -11.09 -15.49
CA ALA A 27 17.16 -9.73 -15.26
C ALA A 27 17.61 -9.30 -13.85
N GLU A 28 18.69 -8.53 -13.77
CA GLU A 28 19.13 -7.94 -12.49
C GLU A 28 17.95 -7.21 -11.81
N PRO A 29 17.78 -7.36 -10.49
CA PRO A 29 16.81 -6.56 -9.76
C PRO A 29 17.09 -5.08 -10.05
N CYS A 30 16.03 -4.30 -10.24
CA CYS A 30 16.22 -2.86 -10.42
C CYS A 30 16.95 -2.27 -9.22
N GLY A 31 17.81 -1.29 -9.49
CA GLY A 31 18.54 -0.60 -8.43
C GLY A 31 17.57 0.08 -7.45
N GLU A 32 18.08 0.42 -6.27
CA GLU A 32 17.30 1.20 -5.30
C GLU A 32 16.77 2.49 -5.95
N GLY A 33 15.47 2.79 -5.75
CA GLY A 33 14.83 3.95 -6.37
C GLY A 33 14.52 3.79 -7.86
N GLN A 34 14.56 2.57 -8.40
CA GLN A 34 14.08 2.23 -9.73
C GLN A 34 12.84 1.32 -9.64
N TYR A 35 11.96 1.41 -10.62
CA TYR A 35 10.87 0.47 -10.85
C TYR A 35 11.07 -0.19 -12.20
N ARG A 36 10.63 -1.44 -12.36
CA ARG A 36 10.69 -2.06 -13.68
C ARG A 36 9.45 -1.69 -14.47
N ASP A 37 9.59 -0.84 -15.49
CA ASP A 37 8.46 -0.57 -16.38
C ASP A 37 7.96 -1.87 -17.00
N LEU A 38 6.64 -2.04 -16.96
CA LEU A 38 6.03 -3.33 -17.25
C LEU A 38 5.92 -3.57 -18.76
N ALA A 39 5.90 -2.48 -19.55
CA ALA A 39 5.77 -2.54 -21.00
C ALA A 39 7.13 -2.70 -21.69
N SER A 40 8.17 -2.03 -21.20
CA SER A 40 9.51 -2.02 -21.77
C SER A 40 10.48 -3.00 -21.09
N GLU A 41 10.10 -3.56 -19.94
CA GLU A 41 10.94 -4.38 -19.05
C GLU A 41 12.22 -3.70 -18.55
N ARG A 42 12.39 -2.39 -18.77
CA ARG A 42 13.56 -1.63 -18.31
C ARG A 42 13.37 -1.22 -16.85
N CYS A 43 14.47 -1.19 -16.12
CA CYS A 43 14.52 -0.48 -14.84
C CYS A 43 14.49 1.00 -15.15
N GLU A 44 13.35 1.63 -14.93
CA GLU A 44 13.22 3.07 -14.98
C GLU A 44 13.51 3.60 -13.58
N ALA A 45 14.17 4.75 -13.48
CA ALA A 45 14.12 5.47 -12.22
C ALA A 45 12.65 5.59 -11.83
N LEU A 46 12.31 5.32 -10.56
CA LEU A 46 11.11 5.94 -10.03
C LEU A 46 11.32 7.40 -10.34
N GLU A 47 10.56 7.93 -11.29
CA GLU A 47 10.52 9.35 -11.53
C GLU A 47 9.96 9.89 -10.23
N VAL A 48 10.86 10.17 -9.30
CA VAL A 48 10.69 11.15 -8.25
C VAL A 48 10.44 12.39 -9.09
N SER A 49 9.14 12.61 -9.37
CA SER A 49 8.64 13.66 -10.23
C SER A 49 9.52 14.90 -10.06
N PRO A 50 9.92 15.59 -11.14
CA PRO A 50 10.81 16.75 -11.04
C PRO A 50 10.41 17.76 -9.94
N SER A 51 9.12 17.82 -9.60
CA SER A 51 8.55 18.54 -8.45
C SER A 51 9.19 18.21 -7.09
N PHE A 52 9.65 16.99 -6.85
CA PHE A 52 10.34 16.62 -5.61
C PHE A 52 11.73 17.25 -5.49
N ARG A 53 12.39 17.60 -6.61
CA ARG A 53 13.65 18.34 -6.58
C ARG A 53 13.47 19.73 -5.95
N GLY A 54 12.26 20.28 -5.97
CA GLY A 54 11.96 21.56 -5.33
C GLY A 54 12.04 21.54 -3.79
N PHE A 55 12.01 20.36 -3.15
CA PHE A 55 12.12 20.27 -1.69
C PHE A 55 13.54 20.46 -1.15
N THR A 56 14.58 20.31 -1.97
CA THR A 56 15.98 20.49 -1.52
C THR A 56 16.37 21.96 -1.38
N THR A 57 15.60 22.86 -1.99
CA THR A 57 15.84 24.32 -1.97
C THR A 57 14.83 25.10 -1.13
N GLY A 58 13.81 24.42 -0.57
CA GLY A 58 12.73 25.05 0.19
C GLY A 58 13.15 25.46 1.62
N VAL A 59 12.47 26.47 2.16
CA VAL A 59 12.62 26.88 3.57
C VAL A 59 12.11 25.76 4.48
N GLY A 60 12.97 25.31 5.39
CA GLY A 60 12.62 24.36 6.45
C GLY A 60 11.91 25.07 7.60
N VAL A 61 10.77 24.54 8.04
CA VAL A 61 10.03 25.01 9.22
C VAL A 61 10.21 23.99 10.34
N LEU A 62 10.79 24.41 11.46
CA LEU A 62 10.83 23.60 12.67
C LEU A 62 9.47 23.69 13.38
N VAL A 63 8.84 22.53 13.58
CA VAL A 63 7.54 22.43 14.27
C VAL A 63 7.79 22.27 15.77
N ALA A 64 7.06 23.00 16.61
CA ALA A 64 7.16 22.82 18.05
C ALA A 64 6.44 21.54 18.49
N CYS A 65 6.85 20.95 19.61
CA CYS A 65 6.44 19.62 20.10
C CYS A 65 5.00 19.57 20.68
N TYR A 66 4.00 20.05 19.94
CA TYR A 66 2.59 19.99 20.32
C TYR A 66 1.70 20.13 19.07
N GLU A 67 0.50 19.54 19.14
CA GLU A 67 -0.39 19.39 17.98
C GLU A 67 -0.80 20.70 17.30
N PRO A 68 -1.19 21.77 18.04
CA PRO A 68 -1.53 23.03 17.39
C PRO A 68 -0.40 23.62 16.52
N SER A 69 0.86 23.46 16.93
CA SER A 69 2.01 23.94 16.13
C SER A 69 2.11 23.18 14.80
N LEU A 70 1.94 21.86 14.82
CA LEU A 70 1.93 21.02 13.62
C LEU A 70 0.82 21.42 12.65
N ARG A 71 -0.40 21.64 13.16
CA ARG A 71 -1.52 22.08 12.32
C ARG A 71 -1.29 23.46 11.73
N SER A 72 -0.80 24.42 12.51
CA SER A 72 -0.46 25.75 12.01
C SER A 72 0.63 25.69 10.94
N ALA A 73 1.67 24.88 11.13
CA ALA A 73 2.73 24.70 10.14
C ALA A 73 2.21 24.11 8.82
N LEU A 74 1.32 23.12 8.88
CA LEU A 74 0.67 22.54 7.71
C LEU A 74 -0.27 23.55 7.01
N ALA A 75 -1.08 24.29 7.77
CA ALA A 75 -1.96 25.32 7.21
C ALA A 75 -1.17 26.45 6.52
N ASN A 76 -0.04 26.87 7.13
CA ASN A 76 0.85 27.87 6.53
C ASN A 76 1.58 27.32 5.29
N ALA A 77 1.81 26.01 5.21
CA ALA A 77 2.38 25.40 4.02
C ALA A 77 1.44 25.42 2.83
N GLU A 78 0.13 25.39 3.07
CA GLU A 78 -0.90 25.47 2.04
C GLU A 78 -1.10 26.89 1.47
N SER A 79 -0.84 27.93 2.27
CA SER A 79 -1.17 29.32 1.91
C SER A 79 -0.08 30.08 1.15
N GLU A 80 1.18 29.67 1.25
CA GLU A 80 2.30 30.39 0.62
C GLU A 80 2.43 30.06 -0.86
N ARG A 81 2.45 31.12 -1.67
CA ARG A 81 2.67 31.06 -3.11
C ARG A 81 3.92 31.85 -3.48
N THR A 82 4.65 31.34 -4.45
CA THR A 82 5.74 32.04 -5.13
C THR A 82 5.22 33.29 -5.85
N GLU A 83 6.11 34.19 -6.26
CA GLU A 83 5.78 35.36 -7.07
C GLU A 83 5.06 34.99 -8.39
N ALA A 84 5.35 33.80 -8.93
CA ALA A 84 4.68 33.23 -10.10
C ALA A 84 3.28 32.65 -9.79
N GLY A 85 2.82 32.70 -8.54
CA GLY A 85 1.53 32.17 -8.10
C GLY A 85 1.48 30.65 -7.87
N GLU A 86 2.61 29.96 -8.02
CA GLU A 86 2.76 28.52 -7.76
C GLU A 86 2.95 28.26 -6.26
N VAL A 87 2.40 27.16 -5.74
CA VAL A 87 2.60 26.77 -4.32
C VAL A 87 4.06 26.35 -4.13
N ALA A 88 4.78 27.06 -3.26
CA ALA A 88 6.19 26.76 -2.98
C ALA A 88 6.31 25.46 -2.17
N PRO A 89 7.18 24.51 -2.56
CA PRO A 89 7.44 23.32 -1.75
C PRO A 89 7.95 23.70 -0.35
N LYS A 90 7.36 23.12 0.70
CA LYS A 90 7.80 23.33 2.08
C LYS A 90 8.27 22.05 2.75
N SER A 91 9.31 22.19 3.56
CA SER A 91 9.82 21.11 4.40
C SER A 91 9.49 21.41 5.86
N LEU A 92 8.72 20.54 6.50
CA LEU A 92 8.39 20.58 7.92
C LEU A 92 9.28 19.58 8.66
N HIS A 93 9.98 20.05 9.68
CA HIS A 93 10.83 19.23 10.53
C HIS A 93 10.16 19.04 11.88
N LEU A 94 9.79 17.81 12.21
CA LEU A 94 9.30 17.47 13.53
C LEU A 94 10.51 17.15 14.43
N PRO A 95 10.55 17.62 15.68
CA PRO A 95 11.66 17.29 16.57
C PRO A 95 11.63 15.81 16.91
N SER A 96 12.82 15.20 17.08
CA SER A 96 12.92 13.81 17.51
C SER A 96 12.25 13.58 18.86
N ASP A 97 11.78 12.37 19.09
CA ASP A 97 11.12 11.93 20.35
C ASP A 97 9.82 12.67 20.70
N CYS A 98 9.38 13.61 19.87
CA CYS A 98 8.10 14.30 20.06
C CYS A 98 6.93 13.36 19.86
N VAL A 99 5.95 13.47 20.75
CA VAL A 99 4.65 12.84 20.61
C VAL A 99 3.60 13.92 20.39
N PHE A 100 3.02 13.92 19.19
CA PHE A 100 1.90 14.76 18.83
C PHE A 100 0.60 13.99 19.09
N GLU A 101 -0.09 14.36 20.15
CA GLU A 101 -1.38 13.79 20.51
C GLU A 101 -2.47 14.40 19.60
N LEU A 102 -3.06 13.58 18.74
CA LEU A 102 -4.06 13.96 17.75
C LEU A 102 -5.44 13.52 18.24
N ASP A 103 -6.35 14.47 18.43
CA ASP A 103 -7.78 14.24 18.74
C ASP A 103 -8.64 14.09 17.48
N ARG A 104 -8.13 14.60 16.36
CA ARG A 104 -8.81 14.65 15.05
C ARG A 104 -7.85 14.28 13.92
N PRO A 105 -8.38 13.75 12.81
CA PRO A 105 -7.57 13.45 11.63
C PRO A 105 -6.64 14.60 11.23
N LEU A 106 -5.38 14.28 10.96
CA LEU A 106 -4.39 15.21 10.44
C LEU A 106 -4.40 15.16 8.90
N ALA A 107 -4.80 16.25 8.26
CA ALA A 107 -4.69 16.38 6.81
C ALA A 107 -3.32 16.95 6.44
N ILE A 108 -2.62 16.28 5.52
CA ILE A 108 -1.36 16.79 4.96
C ILE A 108 -1.68 17.41 3.60
N PRO A 109 -1.37 18.70 3.34
CA PRO A 109 -1.65 19.36 2.07
C PRO A 109 -0.64 18.95 0.98
N SER A 110 -0.87 19.43 -0.25
CA SER A 110 0.05 19.23 -1.37
C SER A 110 1.36 20.00 -1.19
N HIS A 111 2.41 19.59 -1.90
CA HIS A 111 3.71 20.29 -1.95
C HIS A 111 4.39 20.41 -0.58
N VAL A 112 4.21 19.40 0.28
CA VAL A 112 4.82 19.34 1.60
C VAL A 112 5.69 18.10 1.74
N ARG A 113 6.87 18.31 2.31
CA ARG A 113 7.71 17.28 2.90
C ARG A 113 7.58 17.35 4.41
N VAL A 114 7.19 16.26 5.06
CA VAL A 114 7.20 16.13 6.51
C VAL A 114 8.30 15.15 6.88
N HIS A 115 9.33 15.65 7.55
CA HIS A 115 10.43 14.85 8.08
C HIS A 115 10.29 14.71 9.59
N GLY A 116 10.01 13.50 10.05
CA GLY A 116 9.66 13.23 11.43
C GLY A 116 10.83 13.12 12.39
N HIS A 117 12.02 12.72 11.93
CA HIS A 117 13.17 12.42 12.82
C HIS A 117 12.80 11.44 13.97
N GLY A 118 11.94 10.46 13.69
CA GLY A 118 11.40 9.51 14.68
C GLY A 118 10.20 10.02 15.49
N ALA A 119 9.68 11.21 15.22
CA ALA A 119 8.50 11.74 15.89
C ALA A 119 7.28 10.82 15.74
N LYS A 120 6.41 10.85 16.74
CA LYS A 120 5.21 10.04 16.83
C LYS A 120 3.95 10.89 16.74
N LEU A 121 3.05 10.54 15.82
CA LEU A 121 1.68 11.02 15.71
C LEU A 121 0.77 9.98 16.37
N ARG A 122 0.30 10.26 17.58
CA ARG A 122 -0.57 9.35 18.34
C ARG A 122 -2.01 9.84 18.23
N PHE A 123 -2.85 9.06 17.59
CA PHE A 123 -4.26 9.39 17.37
C PHE A 123 -5.15 8.70 18.40
N HIS A 124 -5.90 9.52 19.13
CA HIS A 124 -6.92 9.09 20.06
C HIS A 124 -8.26 9.07 19.34
N LEU A 125 -8.85 7.88 19.25
CA LEU A 125 -10.27 7.81 18.95
C LEU A 125 -10.96 8.28 20.23
N GLU A 126 -11.50 9.50 20.24
CA GLU A 126 -12.50 9.79 21.27
C GLU A 126 -13.54 8.68 21.22
N ALA A 127 -13.87 8.13 22.39
CA ALA A 127 -14.90 7.12 22.56
C ALA A 127 -16.30 7.71 22.29
N GLN A 128 -16.47 8.44 21.18
CA GLN A 128 -17.73 9.01 20.77
C GLN A 128 -18.61 7.91 20.18
N ALA A 129 -19.52 7.48 21.05
CA ALA A 129 -20.87 7.06 20.75
C ALA A 129 -21.01 5.87 19.78
N SER A 130 -21.07 4.71 20.41
CA SER A 130 -21.97 3.61 20.07
C SER A 130 -21.74 2.94 18.70
N CYS A 131 -21.15 1.74 18.80
CA CYS A 131 -21.22 0.71 17.76
C CYS A 131 -22.67 0.36 17.33
N ASP A 132 -23.70 0.88 17.99
CA ASP A 132 -25.11 0.51 17.77
C ASP A 132 -25.71 1.21 16.54
N ALA A 133 -25.16 2.34 16.10
CA ALA A 133 -25.60 3.02 14.87
C ALA A 133 -25.31 2.21 13.58
N HIS A 134 -24.47 1.17 13.66
CA HIS A 134 -24.11 0.29 12.53
C HIS A 134 -25.25 -0.60 12.02
N THR A 135 -26.37 -0.68 12.73
CA THR A 135 -27.55 -1.42 12.28
C THR A 135 -28.43 -0.65 11.29
N SER A 136 -28.22 0.66 11.10
CA SER A 136 -29.10 1.52 10.29
C SER A 136 -28.76 1.60 8.79
N GLY A 137 -27.82 0.80 8.28
CA GLY A 137 -27.49 0.77 6.85
C GLY A 137 -26.69 1.98 6.34
N ASN A 138 -26.36 2.94 7.21
CA ASN A 138 -25.45 4.01 6.86
C ASN A 138 -24.02 3.46 6.84
N ARG A 139 -23.37 3.51 5.66
CA ARG A 139 -22.04 2.93 5.44
C ARG A 139 -21.07 3.42 6.52
N THR A 140 -20.42 2.46 7.18
CA THR A 140 -19.39 2.67 8.21
C THR A 140 -18.55 3.92 7.93
N SER A 141 -18.66 4.94 8.79
CA SER A 141 -17.73 6.07 8.80
C SER A 141 -16.34 5.52 9.01
N SER A 142 -15.47 5.72 8.02
CA SER A 142 -14.10 5.23 8.12
C SER A 142 -13.20 6.38 8.55
N VAL A 143 -12.67 6.26 9.76
CA VAL A 143 -11.79 7.24 10.41
C VAL A 143 -10.35 7.03 9.92
N VAL A 144 -9.54 8.08 9.95
CA VAL A 144 -8.15 8.07 9.53
C VAL A 144 -7.34 8.95 10.48
N ALA A 145 -6.19 8.48 10.96
CA ALA A 145 -5.29 9.33 11.75
C ALA A 145 -4.59 10.38 10.87
N VAL A 146 -3.93 9.95 9.78
CA VAL A 146 -3.24 10.85 8.83
C VAL A 146 -3.80 10.67 7.42
N MET A 147 -4.24 11.76 6.80
CA MET A 147 -4.94 11.76 5.51
C MET A 147 -4.22 12.62 4.48
N LEU A 148 -3.89 12.01 3.34
CA LEU A 148 -3.44 12.68 2.11
C LEU A 148 -4.59 12.58 1.11
N ARG A 149 -5.48 13.57 1.09
CA ARG A 149 -6.69 13.55 0.25
C ARG A 149 -6.57 14.52 -0.91
N ARG A 150 -6.52 13.97 -2.14
CA ARG A 150 -6.39 14.75 -3.38
C ARG A 150 -5.18 15.67 -3.38
N THR A 151 -4.09 15.20 -2.79
CA THR A 151 -2.84 15.95 -2.66
C THR A 151 -1.87 15.58 -3.78
N GLU A 152 -0.92 16.46 -4.06
CA GLU A 152 0.15 16.21 -5.02
C GLU A 152 1.51 16.55 -4.42
N ASN A 153 2.54 15.78 -4.79
CA ASN A 153 3.95 16.04 -4.40
C ASN A 153 4.12 16.07 -2.89
N VAL A 154 3.84 14.96 -2.21
CA VAL A 154 3.96 14.84 -0.75
C VAL A 154 5.06 13.84 -0.41
N ILE A 155 5.95 14.22 0.50
CA ILE A 155 6.93 13.31 1.11
C ILE A 155 6.60 13.17 2.60
N LEU A 156 6.47 11.95 3.08
CA LEU A 156 6.45 11.62 4.51
C LEU A 156 7.66 10.75 4.83
N GLU A 157 8.50 11.21 5.75
CA GLU A 157 9.76 10.57 6.10
C GLU A 157 9.89 10.37 7.61
N ASP A 158 10.37 9.19 8.02
CA ASP A 158 10.90 8.91 9.36
C ASP A 158 9.97 9.35 10.50
N LEU A 159 8.72 8.89 10.47
CA LEU A 159 7.71 9.20 11.49
C LEU A 159 6.88 7.97 11.85
N SER A 160 6.34 7.94 13.07
CA SER A 160 5.45 6.89 13.56
C SER A 160 4.02 7.40 13.62
N ILE A 161 3.05 6.61 13.16
CA ILE A 161 1.62 6.87 13.29
C ILE A 161 1.02 5.73 14.13
N GLU A 162 0.48 6.07 15.29
CA GLU A 162 -0.08 5.11 16.25
C GLU A 162 -1.55 5.41 16.50
N ILE A 163 -2.41 4.40 16.37
CA ILE A 163 -3.79 4.47 16.86
C ILE A 163 -3.82 3.93 18.29
N ALA A 164 -4.05 4.81 19.28
CA ALA A 164 -4.02 4.44 20.70
C ALA A 164 -5.24 3.59 21.11
N ASP A 165 -6.44 4.02 20.71
CA ASP A 165 -7.72 3.51 21.25
C ASP A 165 -8.73 3.10 20.17
N ALA A 166 -8.36 2.15 19.30
CA ALA A 166 -9.30 1.64 18.31
C ALA A 166 -10.30 0.64 18.92
N SER A 167 -11.57 1.02 19.04
CA SER A 167 -12.66 0.07 19.32
C SER A 167 -12.88 -0.86 18.12
N SER A 168 -13.33 -2.10 18.37
CA SER A 168 -13.46 -3.15 17.35
C SER A 168 -14.53 -2.86 16.28
N CYS A 169 -15.41 -1.90 16.50
CA CYS A 169 -16.54 -1.62 15.63
C CYS A 169 -16.27 -0.53 14.58
N GLN A 170 -15.17 0.22 14.67
CA GLN A 170 -14.85 1.25 13.69
C GLN A 170 -13.80 0.76 12.68
N THR A 171 -13.84 1.31 11.46
CA THR A 171 -12.77 1.09 10.47
C THR A 171 -11.84 2.29 10.47
N VAL A 172 -10.66 2.12 11.07
CA VAL A 172 -9.66 3.18 11.27
C VAL A 172 -8.39 2.84 10.50
N ASP A 173 -7.99 3.70 9.57
CA ASP A 173 -6.67 3.62 8.91
C ASP A 173 -5.66 4.49 9.67
N ALA A 174 -4.39 4.06 9.79
CA ALA A 174 -3.35 4.93 10.34
C ALA A 174 -2.94 6.00 9.32
N LEU A 175 -2.56 5.59 8.10
CA LEU A 175 -2.27 6.48 6.98
C LEU A 175 -3.17 6.16 5.79
N ARG A 176 -3.93 7.15 5.30
CA ARG A 176 -4.72 7.03 4.06
C ARG A 176 -4.26 8.02 3.00
N ILE A 177 -3.82 7.48 1.87
CA ILE A 177 -3.42 8.20 0.66
C ILE A 177 -4.55 8.03 -0.37
N GLN A 178 -5.43 9.03 -0.48
CA GLN A 178 -6.67 8.96 -1.23
C GLN A 178 -6.73 9.98 -2.37
N GLY A 179 -6.74 9.50 -3.62
CA GLY A 179 -6.83 10.39 -4.78
C GLY A 179 -5.58 11.26 -4.95
N ALA A 180 -4.47 10.87 -4.33
CA ALA A 180 -3.23 11.64 -4.34
C ALA A 180 -2.34 11.24 -5.53
N LYS A 181 -1.39 12.11 -5.85
CA LYS A 181 -0.41 11.91 -6.93
C LYS A 181 1.00 12.26 -6.45
N ASN A 182 2.01 11.54 -6.91
CA ASN A 182 3.42 11.78 -6.58
C ASN A 182 3.62 11.81 -5.05
N VAL A 183 3.43 10.67 -4.41
CA VAL A 183 3.57 10.54 -2.95
C VAL A 183 4.71 9.59 -2.62
N LEU A 184 5.63 10.03 -1.77
CA LEU A 184 6.67 9.19 -1.17
C LEU A 184 6.36 9.00 0.31
N VAL A 185 6.32 7.74 0.75
CA VAL A 185 6.26 7.33 2.15
C VAL A 185 7.51 6.50 2.42
N ASP A 186 8.42 7.03 3.25
CA ASP A 186 9.73 6.44 3.50
C ASP A 186 10.01 6.39 5.00
N GLY A 187 10.43 5.24 5.54
CA GLY A 187 10.71 5.13 6.98
C GLY A 187 9.49 5.35 7.88
N VAL A 188 8.26 5.26 7.35
CA VAL A 188 7.04 5.50 8.15
C VAL A 188 6.62 4.24 8.87
N SER A 189 6.38 4.34 10.17
CA SER A 189 5.85 3.25 10.99
C SER A 189 4.36 3.44 11.23
N ALA A 190 3.52 2.42 10.99
CA ALA A 190 2.06 2.49 11.16
C ALA A 190 1.53 1.36 12.06
N TYR A 191 0.79 1.74 13.12
CA TYR A 191 0.35 0.83 14.18
C TYR A 191 -1.14 0.95 14.50
N GLY A 192 -1.76 -0.18 14.84
CA GLY A 192 -3.07 -0.21 15.50
C GLY A 192 -4.28 0.09 14.61
N ALA A 193 -4.12 0.15 13.28
CA ALA A 193 -5.25 0.32 12.36
C ALA A 193 -6.17 -0.92 12.40
N ARG A 194 -7.48 -0.73 12.63
CA ARG A 194 -8.43 -1.82 12.85
C ARG A 194 -9.72 -1.67 12.07
N GLY A 195 -10.32 -2.80 11.72
CA GLY A 195 -11.63 -2.90 11.08
C GLY A 195 -11.60 -3.53 9.69
N SER A 196 -12.78 -3.84 9.16
CA SER A 196 -12.94 -4.75 8.02
C SER A 196 -12.12 -4.39 6.77
N TRP A 197 -11.89 -3.10 6.51
CA TRP A 197 -11.08 -2.58 5.38
C TRP A 197 -10.00 -1.59 5.83
N ALA A 198 -9.59 -1.68 7.09
CA ALA A 198 -8.50 -0.88 7.64
C ALA A 198 -7.13 -1.42 7.22
N ALA A 199 -6.16 -0.52 7.15
CA ALA A 199 -4.75 -0.82 7.00
C ALA A 199 -3.87 0.20 7.74
N GLY A 200 -2.66 -0.22 8.10
CA GLY A 200 -1.63 0.69 8.59
C GLY A 200 -1.34 1.77 7.54
N ILE A 201 -1.06 1.35 6.30
CA ILE A 201 -0.92 2.24 5.16
C ILE A 201 -1.93 1.85 4.08
N LYS A 202 -2.76 2.79 3.64
CA LYS A 202 -3.78 2.57 2.61
C LYS A 202 -3.63 3.52 1.45
N VAL A 203 -3.40 2.96 0.27
CA VAL A 203 -3.38 3.67 -1.01
C VAL A 203 -4.68 3.41 -1.75
N TRP A 204 -5.47 4.46 -1.98
CA TRP A 204 -6.80 4.36 -2.56
C TRP A 204 -7.03 5.37 -3.68
N LYS A 205 -7.32 4.91 -4.91
CA LYS A 205 -7.56 5.80 -6.06
C LYS A 205 -6.40 6.78 -6.32
N SER A 206 -5.19 6.43 -5.94
CA SER A 206 -4.00 7.29 -6.03
C SER A 206 -3.08 6.80 -7.15
N ARG A 207 -2.21 7.68 -7.62
CA ARG A 207 -1.25 7.38 -8.68
C ARG A 207 0.15 7.80 -8.23
N ASP A 208 1.20 7.12 -8.69
CA ASP A 208 2.58 7.51 -8.43
C ASP A 208 2.89 7.55 -6.94
N VAL A 209 2.59 6.44 -6.28
CA VAL A 209 2.78 6.31 -4.84
C VAL A 209 3.87 5.29 -4.57
N VAL A 210 4.88 5.72 -3.82
CA VAL A 210 5.96 4.88 -3.34
C VAL A 210 5.82 4.71 -1.83
N VAL A 211 5.84 3.46 -1.38
CA VAL A 211 5.93 3.11 0.05
C VAL A 211 7.17 2.27 0.25
N ARG A 212 8.15 2.80 0.98
CA ARG A 212 9.44 2.13 1.17
C ARG A 212 9.97 2.23 2.58
N ASN A 213 10.85 1.28 2.93
CA ASN A 213 11.53 1.22 4.23
C ASN A 213 10.57 1.41 5.43
N SER A 214 9.29 1.10 5.23
CA SER A 214 8.23 1.43 6.17
C SER A 214 7.88 0.20 6.99
N PHE A 215 7.39 0.44 8.20
CA PHE A 215 7.04 -0.61 9.14
C PHE A 215 5.54 -0.62 9.40
N ALA A 216 4.91 -1.79 9.35
CA ALA A 216 3.48 -1.92 9.65
C ALA A 216 3.21 -3.08 10.60
N HIS A 217 2.74 -2.77 11.81
CA HIS A 217 2.63 -3.75 12.89
C HIS A 217 1.29 -3.68 13.64
N ARG A 218 0.71 -4.85 13.93
CA ARG A 218 -0.58 -4.99 14.66
C ARG A 218 -1.72 -4.19 14.02
N ASN A 219 -1.79 -4.19 12.69
CA ASN A 219 -2.91 -3.64 11.95
C ASN A 219 -3.80 -4.78 11.42
N THR A 220 -5.05 -4.50 11.06
CA THR A 220 -5.87 -5.49 10.33
C THR A 220 -5.20 -5.87 9.01
N ARG A 221 -4.59 -4.89 8.32
CA ARG A 221 -3.71 -5.09 7.17
C ARG A 221 -2.49 -4.20 7.31
N GLY A 222 -1.31 -4.69 6.93
CA GLY A 222 -0.12 -3.85 6.92
C GLY A 222 -0.22 -2.73 5.86
N LEU A 223 -0.26 -3.13 4.59
CA LEU A 223 -0.39 -2.25 3.43
C LEU A 223 -1.57 -2.66 2.55
N LEU A 224 -2.43 -1.71 2.19
CA LEU A 224 -3.58 -1.92 1.30
C LEU A 224 -3.51 -0.99 0.10
N VAL A 225 -3.37 -1.54 -1.10
CA VAL A 225 -3.45 -0.83 -2.38
C VAL A 225 -4.75 -1.20 -3.08
N ALA A 226 -5.65 -0.25 -3.27
CA ALA A 226 -6.99 -0.52 -3.78
C ALA A 226 -7.64 0.66 -4.50
N GLY A 227 -8.88 0.45 -4.95
CA GLY A 227 -9.72 1.49 -5.52
C GLY A 227 -9.34 1.92 -6.93
N GLY A 228 -8.57 1.12 -7.68
CA GLY A 228 -8.04 1.55 -8.98
C GLY A 228 -6.84 2.47 -8.86
N ALA A 229 -6.05 2.33 -7.79
CA ALA A 229 -4.74 2.95 -7.73
C ALA A 229 -3.84 2.45 -8.89
N ASP A 230 -2.93 3.30 -9.35
CA ASP A 230 -2.09 3.03 -10.50
C ASP A 230 -0.63 3.40 -10.21
N ARG A 231 0.31 2.66 -10.77
CA ARG A 231 1.76 2.90 -10.56
C ARG A 231 2.11 3.05 -9.07
N VAL A 232 1.74 2.05 -8.28
CA VAL A 232 2.06 1.98 -6.85
C VAL A 232 3.22 1.00 -6.62
N SER A 233 4.29 1.48 -6.01
CA SER A 233 5.47 0.66 -5.69
C SER A 233 5.61 0.51 -4.19
N ALA A 234 5.69 -0.73 -3.72
CA ALA A 234 5.88 -1.07 -2.31
C ALA A 234 7.15 -1.91 -2.16
N TYR A 235 8.21 -1.34 -1.57
CA TYR A 235 9.48 -2.03 -1.46
C TYR A 235 10.22 -1.91 -0.13
N SER A 236 10.99 -2.94 0.22
CA SER A 236 11.81 -2.96 1.45
C SER A 236 11.01 -2.66 2.72
N ASN A 237 9.71 -2.94 2.74
CA ASN A 237 8.87 -2.72 3.91
C ASN A 237 8.90 -3.94 4.83
N PHE A 238 8.76 -3.71 6.13
CA PHE A 238 8.70 -4.77 7.13
C PHE A 238 7.32 -4.79 7.79
N LEU A 239 6.54 -5.85 7.52
CA LEU A 239 5.13 -5.95 7.92
C LEU A 239 4.94 -7.14 8.87
N VAL A 240 4.62 -6.85 10.13
CA VAL A 240 4.68 -7.85 11.22
C VAL A 240 3.33 -7.96 11.94
N ASP A 241 2.92 -9.18 12.29
CA ASP A 241 1.76 -9.47 13.14
C ASP A 241 0.48 -8.70 12.76
N ASN A 242 0.17 -8.64 11.46
CA ASN A 242 -1.07 -8.02 10.99
C ASN A 242 -2.22 -9.05 11.01
N GLU A 243 -3.39 -8.66 11.50
CA GLU A 243 -4.47 -9.59 11.87
C GLU A 243 -5.00 -10.41 10.69
N LEU A 244 -5.01 -9.85 9.47
CA LEU A 244 -5.50 -10.55 8.27
C LEU A 244 -4.44 -10.71 7.19
N TYR A 245 -3.82 -9.60 6.76
CA TYR A 245 -2.89 -9.59 5.63
C TYR A 245 -1.68 -8.72 5.91
N GLY A 246 -0.49 -9.14 5.45
CA GLY A 246 0.63 -8.22 5.33
C GLY A 246 0.34 -7.18 4.25
N ILE A 247 0.24 -7.61 3.00
CA ILE A 247 -0.03 -6.75 1.84
C ILE A 247 -1.30 -7.19 1.11
N VAL A 248 -2.14 -6.23 0.74
CA VAL A 248 -3.29 -6.43 -0.14
C VAL A 248 -3.19 -5.53 -1.36
N VAL A 249 -3.24 -6.12 -2.55
CA VAL A 249 -3.37 -5.40 -3.83
C VAL A 249 -4.72 -5.77 -4.45
N SER A 250 -5.58 -4.78 -4.70
CA SER A 250 -6.92 -5.03 -5.21
C SER A 250 -7.25 -4.12 -6.38
N GLY A 251 -7.16 -4.67 -7.58
CA GLY A 251 -7.54 -3.99 -8.82
C GLY A 251 -6.68 -2.75 -9.11
N ALA A 252 -5.42 -2.79 -8.71
CA ALA A 252 -4.46 -1.70 -8.84
C ALA A 252 -3.23 -2.17 -9.63
N GLY A 253 -2.61 -1.26 -10.36
CA GLY A 253 -1.32 -1.48 -11.01
C GLY A 253 -0.23 -1.32 -9.97
N SER A 254 0.49 -2.40 -9.65
CA SER A 254 1.42 -2.35 -8.52
C SER A 254 2.64 -3.27 -8.65
N GLU A 255 3.76 -2.79 -8.13
CA GLU A 255 4.98 -3.55 -7.93
C GLU A 255 5.22 -3.72 -6.42
N VAL A 256 5.36 -4.97 -5.99
CA VAL A 256 5.58 -5.34 -4.58
C VAL A 256 6.86 -6.16 -4.49
N ALA A 257 7.93 -5.52 -4.03
CA ALA A 257 9.28 -6.04 -4.16
C ALA A 257 10.09 -5.99 -2.86
N GLY A 258 10.86 -7.02 -2.51
CA GLY A 258 11.83 -6.89 -1.40
C GLY A 258 11.22 -6.70 -0.01
N ASN A 259 9.92 -6.94 0.17
CA ASN A 259 9.26 -6.77 1.47
C ASN A 259 9.46 -8.00 2.34
N HIS A 260 9.49 -7.80 3.66
CA HIS A 260 9.56 -8.88 4.63
C HIS A 260 8.27 -8.89 5.46
N ILE A 261 7.53 -10.00 5.39
CA ILE A 261 6.20 -10.16 6.01
C ILE A 261 6.25 -11.31 7.00
N VAL A 262 5.98 -11.05 8.27
CA VAL A 262 6.07 -12.04 9.36
C VAL A 262 4.78 -12.04 10.18
N GLY A 263 4.31 -13.21 10.60
CA GLY A 263 3.26 -13.35 11.62
C GLY A 263 1.83 -13.05 11.15
N SER A 264 1.63 -12.53 9.94
CA SER A 264 0.30 -12.33 9.37
C SER A 264 -0.32 -13.68 8.92
N PRO A 265 -1.62 -13.96 9.19
CA PRO A 265 -2.25 -15.21 8.76
C PRO A 265 -2.29 -15.43 7.25
N ARG A 266 -2.17 -14.35 6.46
CA ARG A 266 -1.92 -14.40 5.03
C ARG A 266 -0.90 -13.32 4.71
N SER A 267 0.13 -13.63 3.93
CA SER A 267 1.18 -12.63 3.68
C SER A 267 0.74 -11.63 2.61
N VAL A 268 0.37 -12.14 1.41
CA VAL A 268 -0.01 -11.31 0.27
C VAL A 268 -1.33 -11.77 -0.32
N PHE A 269 -2.26 -10.83 -0.53
CA PHE A 269 -3.49 -11.06 -1.27
C PHE A 269 -3.58 -10.15 -2.49
N VAL A 270 -3.80 -10.75 -3.66
CA VAL A 270 -4.01 -10.04 -4.91
C VAL A 270 -5.39 -10.34 -5.45
N ARG A 271 -6.26 -9.34 -5.48
CA ARG A 271 -7.48 -9.39 -6.29
C ARG A 271 -7.17 -8.82 -7.66
N ARG A 272 -7.20 -9.70 -8.68
CA ARG A 272 -6.93 -9.35 -10.08
C ARG A 272 -7.80 -8.17 -10.53
N GLY A 273 -7.25 -7.31 -11.39
CA GLY A 273 -8.00 -6.22 -12.03
C GLY A 273 -7.53 -5.98 -13.46
N LYS A 274 -7.69 -4.74 -13.92
CA LYS A 274 -7.31 -4.30 -15.28
C LYS A 274 -5.83 -3.95 -15.43
N ALA A 275 -5.15 -3.69 -14.31
CA ALA A 275 -3.75 -3.32 -14.29
C ALA A 275 -2.90 -4.50 -13.75
N PRO A 276 -1.71 -4.72 -14.31
CA PRO A 276 -0.81 -5.80 -13.91
C PRO A 276 -0.26 -5.63 -12.50
N VAL A 277 0.03 -6.75 -11.85
CA VAL A 277 0.67 -6.78 -10.53
C VAL A 277 1.92 -7.64 -10.59
N ARG A 278 3.05 -7.12 -10.10
CA ARG A 278 4.31 -7.87 -9.94
C ARG A 278 4.60 -8.08 -8.46
N LEU A 279 4.85 -9.32 -8.08
CA LEU A 279 5.27 -9.72 -6.73
C LEU A 279 6.63 -10.42 -6.81
N HIS A 280 7.69 -9.81 -6.29
CA HIS A 280 8.99 -10.48 -6.34
C HIS A 280 9.96 -10.19 -5.21
N HIS A 281 10.88 -11.12 -4.98
CA HIS A 281 11.95 -10.97 -3.98
C HIS A 281 11.43 -10.66 -2.57
N ASN A 282 10.19 -11.04 -2.23
CA ASN A 282 9.66 -10.86 -0.89
C ASN A 282 10.01 -12.05 0.01
N ALA A 283 10.27 -11.80 1.29
CA ALA A 283 10.43 -12.82 2.32
C ALA A 283 9.13 -12.94 3.12
N LEU A 284 8.47 -14.10 3.04
CA LEU A 284 7.14 -14.33 3.60
C LEU A 284 7.22 -15.44 4.66
N THR A 285 7.13 -15.08 5.94
CA THR A 285 7.11 -16.02 7.07
C THR A 285 5.69 -16.11 7.61
N VAL A 286 5.01 -17.22 7.34
CA VAL A 286 3.63 -17.45 7.77
C VAL A 286 3.65 -18.22 9.08
N LEU A 287 3.43 -17.53 10.20
CA LEU A 287 3.38 -18.18 11.51
C LEU A 287 1.99 -18.82 11.74
N GLY A 288 2.00 -19.98 12.41
CA GLY A 288 0.90 -20.95 12.45
C GLY A 288 -0.48 -20.42 12.87
N GLY A 289 -1.51 -21.10 12.37
CA GLY A 289 -2.94 -20.83 12.55
C GLY A 289 -3.72 -21.43 11.38
N ASN A 290 -5.01 -21.13 11.23
CA ASN A 290 -5.82 -21.47 10.02
C ASN A 290 -5.36 -20.71 8.74
N ALA A 291 -4.12 -20.22 8.74
CA ALA A 291 -3.43 -19.56 7.66
C ALA A 291 -3.26 -20.54 6.48
N LYS A 292 -4.22 -20.55 5.56
CA LYS A 292 -4.19 -21.49 4.43
C LYS A 292 -3.19 -21.13 3.35
N ARG A 293 -2.75 -19.86 3.23
CA ARG A 293 -2.10 -19.31 2.01
C ARG A 293 -1.08 -18.21 2.30
N ALA A 294 0.16 -18.35 1.82
CA ALA A 294 1.15 -17.27 1.87
C ALA A 294 0.85 -16.19 0.81
N ILE A 295 0.66 -16.60 -0.45
CA ILE A 295 0.21 -15.74 -1.54
C ILE A 295 -1.14 -16.24 -2.06
N TRP A 296 -2.14 -15.37 -2.07
CA TRP A 296 -3.47 -15.69 -2.61
C TRP A 296 -3.86 -14.73 -3.75
N ILE A 297 -4.03 -15.29 -4.95
CA ILE A 297 -4.48 -14.58 -6.13
C ILE A 297 -5.94 -14.93 -6.41
N ALA A 298 -6.85 -13.98 -6.22
CA ALA A 298 -8.27 -14.17 -6.45
C ALA A 298 -8.74 -13.59 -7.80
N LYS A 299 -9.70 -14.26 -8.41
CA LYS A 299 -10.54 -13.79 -9.51
C LYS A 299 -11.32 -12.55 -9.10
N ASP A 300 -11.40 -11.59 -10.01
CA ASP A 300 -12.46 -10.59 -9.96
C ASP A 300 -13.79 -11.22 -10.41
N LYS A 301 -14.78 -11.25 -9.51
CA LYS A 301 -16.10 -11.83 -9.78
C LYS A 301 -16.95 -10.94 -10.71
N GLY A 302 -16.56 -9.69 -10.95
CA GLY A 302 -17.38 -8.71 -11.68
C GLY A 302 -16.88 -8.26 -13.05
N GLN A 303 -15.65 -8.58 -13.45
CA GLN A 303 -15.08 -8.05 -14.70
C GLN A 303 -15.24 -9.00 -15.89
N ARG A 304 -16.03 -8.57 -16.89
CA ARG A 304 -16.01 -9.08 -18.26
C ARG A 304 -14.91 -8.34 -19.04
N GLY A 305 -13.80 -9.00 -19.34
CA GLY A 305 -12.67 -8.40 -20.09
C GLY A 305 -11.34 -9.12 -19.89
N ARG A 306 -10.32 -8.71 -20.67
CA ARG A 306 -8.94 -9.19 -20.49
C ARG A 306 -8.47 -8.82 -19.08
N ARG A 307 -8.13 -9.84 -18.29
CA ARG A 307 -7.55 -9.66 -16.95
C ARG A 307 -6.06 -9.39 -17.10
N ALA A 308 -5.55 -8.44 -16.34
CA ALA A 308 -4.12 -8.21 -16.33
C ALA A 308 -3.38 -9.37 -15.65
N ALA A 309 -2.13 -9.55 -16.07
CA ALA A 309 -1.25 -10.58 -15.53
C ALA A 309 -0.88 -10.27 -14.08
N VAL A 310 -0.76 -11.33 -13.29
CA VAL A 310 -0.09 -11.29 -11.99
C VAL A 310 1.19 -12.10 -12.16
N VAL A 311 2.34 -11.45 -12.04
CA VAL A 311 3.65 -12.09 -12.15
C VAL A 311 4.20 -12.29 -10.74
N VAL A 312 4.58 -13.53 -10.43
CA VAL A 312 5.13 -13.91 -9.12
C VAL A 312 6.45 -14.63 -9.33
N HIS A 313 7.57 -14.07 -8.86
CA HIS A 313 8.89 -14.68 -9.01
C HIS A 313 9.84 -14.31 -7.86
N GLY A 314 10.84 -15.14 -7.55
CA GLY A 314 11.88 -14.81 -6.55
C GLY A 314 11.40 -14.63 -5.10
N ASN A 315 10.16 -14.96 -4.76
CA ASN A 315 9.65 -14.84 -3.38
C ASN A 315 10.09 -16.03 -2.53
N ARG A 316 10.63 -15.76 -1.35
CA ARG A 316 10.99 -16.77 -0.35
C ARG A 316 9.84 -16.96 0.62
N ILE A 317 9.27 -18.16 0.67
CA ILE A 317 8.17 -18.51 1.58
C ILE A 317 8.69 -19.48 2.64
N LEU A 318 8.65 -19.05 3.89
CA LEU A 318 9.08 -19.80 5.08
C LEU A 318 7.85 -20.20 5.91
N ASP A 319 7.90 -21.41 6.47
CA ASP A 319 6.98 -21.94 7.47
C ASP A 319 5.48 -21.95 7.14
N ALA A 320 5.13 -21.85 5.84
CA ALA A 320 3.76 -22.04 5.39
C ALA A 320 3.31 -23.50 5.60
N ARG A 321 2.46 -23.74 6.61
CA ARG A 321 1.79 -25.04 6.85
C ARG A 321 0.68 -25.37 5.84
N GLY A 322 0.33 -24.42 4.97
CA GLY A 322 -0.71 -24.55 3.93
C GLY A 322 -0.17 -24.33 2.51
N GLU A 323 -1.06 -23.95 1.59
CA GLU A 323 -0.74 -23.67 0.19
C GLU A 323 0.24 -22.49 0.11
N ARG A 324 1.40 -22.69 -0.53
CA ARG A 324 2.38 -21.59 -0.68
C ARG A 324 1.83 -20.49 -1.58
N VAL A 325 1.31 -20.88 -2.74
CA VAL A 325 0.69 -19.99 -3.71
C VAL A 325 -0.62 -20.61 -4.17
N ALA A 326 -1.70 -19.83 -4.09
CA ALA A 326 -3.02 -20.27 -4.49
C ALA A 326 -3.65 -19.30 -5.48
N VAL A 327 -4.21 -19.85 -6.56
CA VAL A 327 -4.96 -19.09 -7.57
C VAL A 327 -6.41 -19.57 -7.52
N ASP A 328 -7.32 -18.66 -7.20
CA ASP A 328 -8.76 -18.94 -7.04
C ASP A 328 -9.09 -20.05 -6.04
N GLY A 329 -8.19 -20.25 -5.10
CA GLY A 329 -8.31 -21.28 -4.08
C GLY A 329 -7.95 -22.69 -4.54
N GLN A 330 -7.31 -22.82 -5.70
CA GLN A 330 -6.56 -24.01 -6.08
C GLN A 330 -5.08 -23.76 -5.82
N GLU A 331 -4.41 -24.72 -5.19
CA GLU A 331 -2.96 -24.70 -5.06
C GLU A 331 -2.33 -24.79 -6.45
N VAL A 332 -1.35 -23.92 -6.71
CA VAL A 332 -0.56 -24.01 -7.94
C VAL A 332 0.54 -25.04 -7.70
N ALA A 333 0.29 -26.29 -8.10
CA ALA A 333 1.17 -27.44 -7.86
C ALA A 333 2.58 -27.31 -8.48
N GLN A 334 2.79 -26.35 -9.38
CA GLN A 334 4.09 -26.00 -9.94
C GLN A 334 4.38 -24.51 -9.74
N VAL A 335 4.97 -24.17 -8.60
CA VAL A 335 6.06 -23.20 -8.61
C VAL A 335 7.28 -24.03 -9.02
N ALA A 336 7.73 -23.88 -10.27
CA ALA A 336 8.89 -24.62 -10.77
C ALA A 336 10.02 -24.50 -9.75
N ARG A 337 10.33 -25.62 -9.08
CA ARG A 337 11.42 -25.73 -8.13
C ARG A 337 12.71 -25.70 -8.95
N ASN A 338 13.44 -24.59 -8.86
CA ASN A 338 14.88 -24.63 -8.97
C ASN A 338 15.42 -24.55 -7.55
#